data_AF-A0A937DT73-F1
#
_entry.id   AF-A0A937DT73-F1
#
_cell.length_a   1.000
_cell.length_b   1.000
_cell.length_c   1.000
_cell.angle_alpha   90.00
_cell.angle_beta   90.00
_cell.angle_gamma   90.00
#
_symmetry.space_group_name_H-M   'P 1'
#
loop_
_entity.id
_entity.type
_entity.pdbx_description
1 polymer ?
#
loop_
_entity_poly.entity_id
_entity_poly.type
_entity_poly.pdbx_seq_one_letter_code
_entity_poly.pdbx_strand_id
1 'polypeptide(L)'
;MQRRIVQAAGVLSALLALQGEALAQRNATESWDPSSRDFSAGGATGPAGAAAARNTTLESLNKILSASQLSAMDRSIYLSIRAFQLSRLGREADSQKDIAEMGKVLPGDWQLILSTTLPGLAGGGDRAAALRTLDSALQRKPGDSSLQVAQAKVYMQIRDFQRALGLLDQALSGQQSANERRSALYFRGHANFNLANYAQAADDFDASLEGRPGFKAKLSPMLWRYAAQARARRDARGPLARDVGAESLNEWPGQIARFLLGKGTAGELEVIAETDEAAKRANGKCPSAFFIGIDAVRRGDKQRAREQFQLAQARCPTVSELNWAAASELKRL
;
A
#
# COMPACT_ATOMS: atom_id res chain seq x y z
N MET A 1 57.39 23.83 -6.03
CA MET A 1 56.51 23.59 -4.87
C MET A 1 55.48 22.53 -5.26
N GLN A 2 55.82 21.24 -5.20
CA GLN A 2 55.42 20.29 -4.15
C GLN A 2 53.90 20.31 -3.87
N ARG A 3 53.08 19.43 -4.49
CA ARG A 3 52.77 18.00 -4.20
C ARG A 3 51.92 17.76 -2.93
N ARG A 4 50.82 16.99 -3.13
CA ARG A 4 50.28 15.88 -2.28
C ARG A 4 49.39 16.33 -1.08
N ILE A 5 48.38 15.60 -0.55
CA ILE A 5 47.88 14.20 -0.58
C ILE A 5 46.51 14.21 0.19
N VAL A 6 45.41 13.63 -0.32
CA VAL A 6 44.75 12.32 0.00
C VAL A 6 43.60 12.34 1.04
N GLN A 7 42.59 11.58 0.65
CA GLN A 7 41.49 10.88 1.34
C GLN A 7 41.66 10.54 2.83
N ALA A 8 40.52 10.39 3.53
CA ALA A 8 40.39 9.44 4.62
C ALA A 8 39.02 8.73 4.54
N ALA A 9 39.08 7.42 4.33
CA ALA A 9 37.98 6.48 4.42
C ALA A 9 38.11 5.66 5.71
N GLY A 10 36.99 5.48 6.42
CA GLY A 10 36.58 4.25 7.12
C GLY A 10 37.46 3.60 8.20
N VAL A 11 36.97 2.42 8.60
CA VAL A 11 37.51 1.38 9.52
C VAL A 11 37.03 1.58 10.97
N LEU A 12 36.31 0.63 11.61
CA LEU A 12 36.75 -0.74 11.89
C LEU A 12 35.64 -1.82 11.80
N SER A 13 36.02 -2.94 11.20
CA SER A 13 35.52 -4.30 11.45
C SER A 13 36.73 -5.21 11.66
N ALA A 14 36.62 -6.17 12.58
CA ALA A 14 37.45 -7.38 12.71
C ALA A 14 36.92 -8.19 13.92
N LEU A 15 36.90 -9.51 14.03
CA LEU A 15 37.27 -10.65 13.18
C LEU A 15 36.82 -11.91 13.95
N LEU A 16 36.43 -13.00 13.28
CA LEU A 16 37.08 -14.32 13.39
C LEU A 16 36.34 -15.36 12.53
N ALA A 17 37.13 -16.06 11.72
CA ALA A 17 36.75 -17.15 10.83
C ALA A 17 37.09 -18.51 11.47
N LEU A 18 36.47 -19.60 10.99
CA LEU A 18 37.12 -20.89 10.73
C LEU A 18 36.19 -21.79 9.88
N GLN A 19 36.84 -22.67 9.12
CA GLN A 19 36.44 -23.28 7.84
C GLN A 19 35.65 -24.59 7.94
N GLY A 20 35.04 -25.03 6.82
CA GLY A 20 34.55 -26.40 6.64
C GLY A 20 33.74 -26.65 5.36
N GLU A 21 34.46 -26.90 4.25
CA GLU A 21 34.21 -27.75 3.06
C GLU A 21 32.82 -27.96 2.41
N ALA A 22 32.88 -28.08 1.07
CA ALA A 22 31.80 -28.23 0.11
C ALA A 22 31.23 -29.65 0.02
N LEU A 23 29.92 -29.79 -0.26
CA LEU A 23 29.35 -30.89 -1.04
C LEU A 23 28.04 -30.44 -1.73
N ALA A 24 27.87 -30.89 -2.96
CA ALA A 24 26.74 -30.59 -3.84
C ALA A 24 25.49 -31.44 -3.53
N GLN A 25 24.34 -30.88 -3.94
CA GLN A 25 23.10 -31.55 -4.36
C GLN A 25 22.09 -32.10 -3.32
N ARG A 26 20.84 -31.64 -3.54
CA ARG A 26 19.53 -32.25 -3.21
C ARG A 26 19.07 -32.20 -1.75
N ASN A 27 18.27 -31.18 -1.41
CA ASN A 27 16.81 -31.35 -1.28
C ASN A 27 16.11 -30.02 -1.00
N ALA A 28 14.90 -29.92 -1.55
CA ALA A 28 13.93 -28.86 -1.30
C ALA A 28 13.59 -28.79 0.19
N THR A 29 13.04 -27.63 0.60
CA THR A 29 12.65 -27.21 1.96
C THR A 29 13.80 -26.83 2.88
N GLU A 30 14.26 -25.57 2.80
CA GLU A 30 14.64 -24.68 3.93
C GLU A 30 15.48 -23.49 3.43
N SER A 31 14.84 -22.33 3.30
CA SER A 31 15.49 -21.00 3.46
C SER A 31 14.43 -19.89 3.46
N TRP A 32 13.44 -20.03 4.37
CA TRP A 32 12.73 -18.86 4.86
C TRP A 32 13.35 -18.51 6.20
N ASP A 33 14.45 -17.75 6.14
CA ASP A 33 15.08 -17.17 7.32
C ASP A 33 14.24 -15.96 7.78
N PRO A 34 13.51 -16.03 8.90
CA PRO A 34 12.68 -14.95 9.41
C PRO A 34 13.48 -13.93 10.23
N SER A 35 14.79 -14.09 10.40
CA SER A 35 15.57 -13.36 11.42
C SER A 35 16.01 -11.94 11.04
N SER A 36 15.47 -11.34 9.97
CA SER A 36 15.68 -9.91 9.67
C SER A 36 14.56 -8.99 10.19
N ARG A 37 13.71 -9.48 11.09
CA ARG A 37 12.86 -8.63 11.94
C ARG A 37 13.15 -8.88 13.42
N ASP A 38 14.25 -8.32 13.90
CA ASP A 38 14.39 -8.02 15.32
C ASP A 38 13.46 -6.86 15.71
N PHE A 39 12.17 -7.20 15.84
CA PHE A 39 11.33 -6.67 16.91
C PHE A 39 10.94 -7.89 17.74
N SER A 40 11.65 -8.08 18.85
CA SER A 40 11.57 -9.17 19.82
C SER A 40 10.28 -10.00 19.77
N ALA A 41 10.32 -11.13 19.07
CA ALA A 41 9.37 -12.23 19.25
C ALA A 41 9.94 -13.18 20.30
N GLY A 42 9.67 -12.90 21.57
CA GLY A 42 10.07 -13.75 22.69
C GLY A 42 9.06 -13.65 23.83
N GLY A 43 8.38 -14.76 24.11
CA GLY A 43 7.55 -14.96 25.30
C GLY A 43 6.06 -14.80 25.04
N ALA A 44 5.29 -15.83 25.42
CA ALA A 44 3.84 -15.84 25.40
C ALA A 44 3.24 -14.52 25.91
N THR A 45 2.63 -13.73 25.02
CA THR A 45 2.06 -12.43 25.42
C THR A 45 0.61 -12.60 25.85
N GLY A 46 0.43 -12.90 27.12
CA GLY A 46 -0.81 -12.53 27.80
C GLY A 46 -1.06 -11.01 27.70
N PRO A 47 -2.26 -10.52 28.05
CA PRO A 47 -2.65 -9.12 27.92
C PRO A 47 -1.64 -8.12 28.51
N ALA A 48 -0.92 -8.51 29.58
CA ALA A 48 0.10 -7.71 30.24
C ALA A 48 1.36 -7.45 29.39
N GLY A 49 1.82 -8.43 28.60
CA GLY A 49 3.00 -8.28 27.73
C GLY A 49 2.72 -7.34 26.55
N ALA A 50 1.50 -7.39 26.02
CA ALA A 50 1.05 -6.47 24.97
C ALA A 50 0.88 -5.03 25.48
N ALA A 51 0.46 -4.85 26.75
CA ALA A 51 0.40 -3.53 27.39
C ALA A 51 1.79 -2.93 27.63
N ALA A 52 2.75 -3.72 28.12
CA ALA A 52 4.12 -3.27 28.32
C ALA A 52 4.79 -2.79 27.01
N ALA A 53 4.65 -3.54 25.93
CA ALA A 53 5.18 -3.17 24.61
C ALA A 53 4.54 -1.89 24.02
N ARG A 54 3.25 -1.62 24.33
CA ARG A 54 2.59 -0.37 23.91
C ARG A 54 3.12 0.85 24.66
N ASN A 55 3.42 0.69 25.96
CA ASN A 55 3.98 1.78 26.77
C ASN A 55 5.41 2.13 26.35
N THR A 56 6.27 1.13 26.07
CA THR A 56 7.64 1.38 25.57
C THR A 56 7.65 2.08 24.21
N THR A 57 6.65 1.79 23.36
CA THR A 57 6.45 2.49 22.08
C THR A 57 6.15 3.98 22.30
N LEU A 58 5.28 4.32 23.25
CA LEU A 58 4.96 5.71 23.56
C LEU A 58 6.15 6.47 24.15
N GLU A 59 6.93 5.85 25.04
CA GLU A 59 8.14 6.45 25.60
C GLU A 59 9.16 6.79 24.51
N SER A 60 9.36 5.87 23.56
CA SER A 60 10.24 6.10 22.40
C SER A 60 9.76 7.28 21.54
N LEU A 61 8.46 7.37 21.27
CA LEU A 61 7.87 8.48 20.52
C LEU A 61 8.01 9.82 21.28
N ASN A 62 7.84 9.81 22.61
CA ASN A 62 8.05 11.00 23.44
C ASN A 62 9.49 11.47 23.37
N LYS A 63 10.46 10.55 23.44
CA LYS A 63 11.88 10.87 23.30
C LYS A 63 12.17 11.50 21.94
N ILE A 64 11.67 10.90 20.85
CA ILE A 64 11.85 11.45 19.49
C ILE A 64 11.24 12.85 19.40
N LEU A 65 9.99 13.04 19.85
CA LEU A 65 9.29 14.32 19.76
C LEU A 65 9.89 15.42 20.65
N SER A 66 10.67 15.05 21.66
CA SER A 66 11.44 16.01 22.48
C SER A 66 12.65 16.59 21.74
N ALA A 67 13.11 15.97 20.65
CA ALA A 67 14.21 16.48 19.85
C ALA A 67 13.83 17.82 19.18
N SER A 68 14.71 18.82 19.34
CA SER A 68 14.52 20.17 18.80
C SER A 68 14.77 20.28 17.31
N GLN A 69 15.54 19.35 16.73
CA GLN A 69 16.02 19.39 15.34
C GLN A 69 15.11 18.63 14.33
N LEU A 70 13.86 18.32 14.70
CA LEU A 70 12.94 17.67 13.77
C LEU A 70 12.39 18.67 12.76
N SER A 71 12.38 18.28 11.48
CA SER A 71 11.65 19.03 10.46
C SER A 71 10.14 19.06 10.78
N ALA A 72 9.42 20.05 10.28
CA ALA A 72 7.96 20.14 10.47
C ALA A 72 7.23 18.89 9.94
N MET A 73 7.73 18.33 8.83
CA MET A 73 7.21 17.08 8.25
C MET A 73 7.47 15.88 9.16
N ASP A 74 8.72 15.68 9.60
CA ASP A 74 9.07 14.55 10.47
C ASP A 74 8.32 14.62 11.81
N ARG A 75 8.27 15.81 12.41
CA ARG A 75 7.50 16.03 13.64
C ARG A 75 6.03 15.69 13.44
N SER A 76 5.42 16.09 12.32
CA SER A 76 4.03 15.73 11.99
C SER A 76 3.85 14.22 11.78
N ILE A 77 4.81 13.53 11.16
CA ILE A 77 4.79 12.06 11.02
C ILE A 77 4.80 11.39 12.39
N TYR A 78 5.74 11.75 13.27
CA TYR A 78 5.82 11.16 14.61
C TYR A 78 4.61 11.49 15.49
N LEU A 79 4.06 12.70 15.38
CA LEU A 79 2.80 13.07 16.03
C LEU A 79 1.64 12.20 15.51
N SER A 80 1.57 11.94 14.20
CA SER A 80 0.52 11.06 13.64
C SER A 80 0.60 9.63 14.17
N ILE A 81 1.82 9.11 14.33
CA ILE A 81 2.06 7.77 14.88
C ILE A 81 1.67 7.75 16.36
N ARG A 82 2.06 8.77 17.14
CA ARG A 82 1.73 8.84 18.57
C ARG A 82 0.23 9.03 18.79
N ALA A 83 -0.43 9.87 18.00
CA ALA A 83 -1.89 10.04 18.02
C ALA A 83 -2.61 8.69 17.84
N PHE A 84 -2.17 7.89 16.87
CA PHE A 84 -2.69 6.54 16.66
C PHE A 84 -2.45 5.62 17.86
N GLN A 85 -1.25 5.59 18.42
CA GLN A 85 -0.95 4.76 19.60
C GLN A 85 -1.74 5.19 20.84
N LEU A 86 -1.95 6.48 21.04
CA LEU A 86 -2.78 7.02 22.12
C LEU A 86 -4.24 6.59 21.95
N SER A 87 -4.79 6.69 20.74
CA SER A 87 -6.15 6.20 20.45
C SER A 87 -6.29 4.69 20.66
N ARG A 88 -5.27 3.89 20.33
CA ARG A 88 -5.24 2.44 20.65
C ARG A 88 -5.32 2.13 22.15
N LEU A 89 -4.84 3.05 22.98
CA LEU A 89 -4.86 2.94 24.43
C LEU A 89 -6.10 3.60 25.05
N GLY A 90 -7.04 4.10 24.24
CA GLY A 90 -8.22 4.83 24.71
C GLY A 90 -7.92 6.24 25.23
N ARG A 91 -6.70 6.75 25.03
CA ARG A 91 -6.27 8.09 25.44
C ARG A 91 -6.65 9.13 24.38
N GLU A 92 -7.93 9.22 24.05
CA GLU A 92 -8.43 10.03 22.94
C GLU A 92 -8.14 11.53 23.11
N ALA A 93 -8.24 12.05 24.33
CA ALA A 93 -7.91 13.46 24.62
C ALA A 93 -6.45 13.79 24.29
N ASP A 94 -5.52 12.87 24.52
CA ASP A 94 -4.10 13.08 24.18
C ASP A 94 -3.85 12.88 22.69
N SER A 95 -4.54 11.92 22.05
CA SER A 95 -4.51 11.76 20.60
C SER A 95 -4.95 13.05 19.88
N GLN A 96 -6.04 13.66 20.36
CA GLN A 96 -6.55 14.93 19.82
C GLN A 96 -5.58 16.09 20.02
N LYS A 97 -4.81 16.13 21.12
CA LYS A 97 -3.74 17.12 21.31
C LYS A 97 -2.63 16.96 20.29
N ASP A 98 -2.23 15.72 19.97
CA ASP A 98 -1.22 15.47 18.94
C ASP A 98 -1.71 15.93 17.56
N ILE A 99 -2.96 15.63 17.19
CA ILE A 99 -3.56 16.13 15.95
C ILE A 99 -3.60 17.68 15.94
N ALA A 100 -3.95 18.29 17.07
CA ALA A 100 -3.95 19.75 17.22
C ALA A 100 -2.56 20.34 16.97
N GLU A 101 -1.53 19.69 17.52
CA GLU A 101 -0.15 20.12 17.39
C GLU A 101 0.35 19.96 15.95
N MET A 102 -0.05 18.89 15.25
CA MET A 102 0.24 18.76 13.81
C MET A 102 -0.30 19.96 13.02
N GLY A 103 -1.53 20.41 13.34
CA GLY A 103 -2.12 21.60 12.72
C GLY A 103 -1.38 22.91 13.00
N LYS A 104 -0.56 22.99 14.05
CA LYS A 104 0.32 24.15 14.30
C LYS A 104 1.67 24.01 13.59
N VAL A 105 2.22 22.80 13.60
CA VAL A 105 3.53 22.48 12.99
C VAL A 105 3.46 22.55 11.47
N LEU A 106 2.35 22.12 10.88
CA LEU A 106 2.16 22.02 9.44
C LEU A 106 0.72 22.42 9.05
N PRO A 107 0.35 23.71 9.17
CA PRO A 107 -1.04 24.17 9.09
C PRO A 107 -1.73 23.91 7.75
N GLY A 108 -0.98 23.76 6.66
CA GLY A 108 -1.52 23.48 5.33
C GLY A 108 -1.65 21.99 4.99
N ASP A 109 -0.84 21.12 5.60
CA ASP A 109 -0.62 19.76 5.09
C ASP A 109 -0.70 18.65 6.14
N TRP A 110 -1.02 18.96 7.40
CA TRP A 110 -1.13 17.94 8.46
C TRP A 110 -2.16 16.85 8.12
N GLN A 111 -3.24 17.18 7.41
CA GLN A 111 -4.23 16.24 6.92
C GLN A 111 -3.65 15.27 5.88
N LEU A 112 -2.71 15.73 5.05
CA LEU A 112 -2.04 14.90 4.05
C LEU A 112 -1.17 13.86 4.76
N ILE A 113 -0.46 14.27 5.83
CA ILE A 113 0.29 13.33 6.67
C ILE A 113 -0.62 12.26 7.25
N LEU A 114 -1.73 12.63 7.90
CA LEU A 114 -2.67 11.63 8.43
C LEU A 114 -3.25 10.72 7.34
N SER A 115 -3.58 11.28 6.17
CA SER A 115 -4.20 10.53 5.08
C SER A 115 -3.30 9.42 4.50
N THR A 116 -1.98 9.61 4.62
CA THR A 116 -0.96 8.69 4.15
C THR A 116 -0.53 7.71 5.24
N THR A 117 -0.41 8.15 6.49
CA THR A 117 0.10 7.31 7.59
C THR A 117 -0.96 6.38 8.18
N LEU A 118 -2.17 6.88 8.45
CA LEU A 118 -3.17 6.12 9.21
C LEU A 118 -3.66 4.84 8.51
N PRO A 119 -3.91 4.81 7.19
CA PRO A 119 -4.29 3.56 6.53
C PRO A 119 -3.19 2.48 6.64
N GLY A 120 -1.92 2.86 6.58
CA GLY A 120 -0.81 1.93 6.77
C GLY A 120 -0.76 1.36 8.20
N LEU A 121 -0.89 2.23 9.19
CA LEU A 121 -0.93 1.86 10.61
C LEU A 121 -2.15 0.99 10.97
N ALA A 122 -3.32 1.31 10.41
CA ALA A 122 -4.55 0.53 10.55
C ALA A 122 -4.36 -0.91 10.07
N GLY A 123 -3.62 -1.07 8.99
CA GLY A 123 -3.28 -2.35 8.37
C GLY A 123 -2.47 -3.31 9.21
N GLY A 124 -1.44 -2.76 9.86
CA GLY A 124 -0.57 -3.48 10.79
C GLY A 124 -1.05 -3.43 12.24
N GLY A 125 -2.24 -2.90 12.51
CA GLY A 125 -2.70 -2.57 13.84
C GLY A 125 -4.22 -2.53 14.02
N ASP A 126 -4.67 -1.64 14.91
CA ASP A 126 -6.08 -1.48 15.29
C ASP A 126 -6.78 -0.49 14.36
N ARG A 127 -7.61 -1.03 13.46
CA ARG A 127 -8.39 -0.23 12.50
C ARG A 127 -9.41 0.67 13.18
N ALA A 128 -9.94 0.28 14.34
CA ALA A 128 -10.86 1.11 15.09
C ALA A 128 -10.15 2.35 15.66
N ALA A 129 -8.91 2.21 16.14
CA ALA A 129 -8.11 3.35 16.58
C ALA A 129 -7.78 4.31 15.42
N ALA A 130 -7.46 3.78 14.24
CA ALA A 130 -7.25 4.61 13.05
C ALA A 130 -8.51 5.39 12.67
N LEU A 131 -9.69 4.76 12.70
CA LEU A 131 -10.96 5.43 12.46
C LEU A 131 -11.24 6.52 13.49
N ARG A 132 -11.08 6.25 14.81
CA ARG A 132 -11.25 7.28 15.86
C ARG A 132 -10.29 8.47 15.70
N THR A 133 -9.05 8.19 15.28
CA THR A 133 -8.04 9.23 15.00
C THR A 133 -8.45 10.08 13.79
N LEU A 134 -8.93 9.44 12.71
CA LEU A 134 -9.46 10.13 11.53
C LEU A 134 -10.73 10.93 11.83
N ASP A 135 -11.64 10.40 12.65
CA ASP A 135 -12.85 11.09 13.09
C ASP A 135 -12.49 12.36 13.87
N SER A 136 -11.50 12.28 14.77
CA SER A 136 -10.97 13.44 15.50
C SER A 136 -10.34 14.49 14.57
N ALA A 137 -9.67 14.04 13.50
CA ALA A 137 -9.12 14.94 12.48
C ALA A 137 -10.23 15.62 11.67
N LEU A 138 -11.28 14.89 11.29
CA LEU A 138 -12.44 15.42 10.57
C LEU A 138 -13.27 16.38 11.41
N GLN A 139 -13.31 16.23 12.74
CA GLN A 139 -13.91 17.24 13.63
C GLN A 139 -13.17 18.59 13.55
N ARG A 140 -11.85 18.57 13.30
CA ARG A 140 -11.04 19.79 13.14
C ARG A 140 -11.14 20.39 11.74
N LYS A 141 -11.26 19.55 10.72
CA LYS A 141 -11.43 19.98 9.32
C LYS A 141 -12.56 19.21 8.65
N PRO A 142 -13.82 19.60 8.92
CA PRO A 142 -14.98 18.91 8.35
C PRO A 142 -14.96 18.91 6.83
N GLY A 143 -15.25 17.77 6.22
CA GLY A 143 -15.32 17.62 4.76
C GLY A 143 -13.96 17.65 4.05
N ASP A 144 -12.83 17.52 4.77
CA ASP A 144 -11.53 17.41 4.12
C ASP A 144 -11.42 16.15 3.27
N SER A 145 -11.21 16.34 1.96
CA SER A 145 -11.16 15.24 0.99
C SER A 145 -10.06 14.22 1.30
N SER A 146 -8.89 14.66 1.75
CA SER A 146 -7.76 13.77 2.03
C SER A 146 -8.06 12.86 3.24
N LEU A 147 -8.67 13.40 4.29
CA LEU A 147 -9.09 12.63 5.46
C LEU A 147 -10.23 11.65 5.14
N GLN A 148 -11.22 12.06 4.35
CA GLN A 148 -12.32 11.17 3.92
C GLN A 148 -11.80 10.00 3.08
N VAL A 149 -10.87 10.25 2.15
CA VAL A 149 -10.21 9.18 1.38
C VAL A 149 -9.45 8.23 2.30
N ALA A 150 -8.76 8.75 3.32
CA ALA A 150 -8.05 7.92 4.29
C ALA A 150 -9.02 7.02 5.09
N GLN A 151 -10.15 7.58 5.52
CA GLN A 151 -11.19 6.83 6.23
C GLN A 151 -11.80 5.75 5.33
N ALA A 152 -12.06 6.07 4.05
CA ALA A 152 -12.51 5.10 3.07
C ALA A 152 -11.52 3.94 2.90
N LYS A 153 -10.21 4.22 2.80
CA LYS A 153 -9.17 3.18 2.73
C LYS A 153 -9.18 2.25 3.95
N VAL A 154 -9.42 2.78 5.15
CA VAL A 154 -9.53 1.97 6.37
C VAL A 154 -10.81 1.12 6.34
N TYR A 155 -11.94 1.66 5.85
CA TYR A 155 -13.15 0.88 5.66
C TYR A 155 -13.02 -0.23 4.61
N MET A 156 -12.28 0.03 3.52
CA MET A 156 -11.96 -1.00 2.53
C MET A 156 -11.14 -2.15 3.13
N GLN A 157 -10.23 -1.88 4.08
CA GLN A 157 -9.47 -2.92 4.78
C GLN A 157 -10.35 -3.87 5.60
N ILE A 158 -11.46 -3.38 6.16
CA ILE A 158 -12.48 -4.22 6.82
C ILE A 158 -13.58 -4.68 5.87
N ARG A 159 -13.41 -4.44 4.57
CA ARG A 159 -14.34 -4.82 3.49
C ARG A 159 -15.72 -4.15 3.58
N ASP A 160 -15.83 -3.04 4.31
CA ASP A 160 -17.03 -2.19 4.28
C ASP A 160 -16.93 -1.24 3.08
N PHE A 161 -17.07 -1.82 1.88
CA PHE A 161 -16.94 -1.08 0.62
C PHE A 161 -18.09 -0.10 0.39
N GLN A 162 -19.27 -0.35 0.97
CA GLN A 162 -20.42 0.53 0.84
C GLN A 162 -20.18 1.85 1.58
N ARG A 163 -19.66 1.76 2.82
CA ARG A 163 -19.30 2.97 3.57
C ARG A 163 -18.11 3.70 2.96
N ALA A 164 -17.12 2.95 2.46
CA ALA A 164 -16.01 3.54 1.73
C ALA A 164 -16.49 4.32 0.50
N LEU A 165 -17.41 3.76 -0.29
CA LEU A 165 -18.01 4.43 -1.45
C LEU A 165 -18.68 5.76 -1.06
N GLY A 166 -19.52 5.75 -0.01
CA GLY A 166 -20.19 6.97 0.45
C GLY A 166 -19.21 8.08 0.89
N LEU A 167 -18.12 7.74 1.57
CA LEU A 167 -17.08 8.71 1.95
C LEU A 167 -16.34 9.28 0.73
N LEU A 168 -16.11 8.45 -0.29
CA LEU A 168 -15.44 8.86 -1.52
C LEU A 168 -16.34 9.75 -2.39
N ASP A 169 -17.64 9.48 -2.42
CA ASP A 169 -18.61 10.38 -3.07
C ASP A 169 -18.68 11.73 -2.36
N GLN A 170 -18.65 11.76 -1.03
CA GLN A 170 -18.56 13.01 -0.26
C GLN A 170 -17.28 13.77 -0.59
N ALA A 171 -16.12 13.10 -0.60
CA ALA A 171 -14.84 13.71 -0.95
C ALA A 171 -14.89 14.32 -2.36
N LEU A 172 -15.50 13.62 -3.32
CA LEU A 172 -15.62 14.10 -4.70
C LEU A 172 -16.65 15.24 -4.88
N SER A 173 -17.62 15.38 -3.97
CA SER A 173 -18.58 16.48 -3.96
C SER A 173 -18.05 17.76 -3.30
N GLY A 174 -17.00 17.64 -2.49
CA GLY A 174 -16.41 18.73 -1.73
C GLY A 174 -15.34 19.53 -2.49
N GLN A 175 -14.75 20.49 -1.79
CA GLN A 175 -13.56 21.19 -2.26
C GLN A 175 -12.34 20.26 -2.20
N GLN A 176 -11.60 20.22 -3.32
CA GLN A 176 -10.47 19.32 -3.48
C GLN A 176 -9.53 19.86 -4.57
N SER A 177 -8.25 19.65 -4.40
CA SER A 177 -7.25 19.85 -5.44
C SER A 177 -7.38 18.78 -6.54
N ALA A 178 -6.73 19.01 -7.69
CA ALA A 178 -6.66 18.00 -8.74
C ALA A 178 -6.00 16.69 -8.26
N ASN A 179 -5.03 16.77 -7.34
CA ASN A 179 -4.36 15.59 -6.78
C ASN A 179 -5.31 14.79 -5.88
N GLU A 180 -6.07 15.48 -5.03
CA GLU A 180 -7.08 14.86 -4.15
C GLU A 180 -8.20 14.23 -4.95
N ARG A 181 -8.72 14.94 -5.97
CA ARG A 181 -9.73 14.41 -6.89
C ARG A 181 -9.29 13.09 -7.53
N ARG A 182 -8.06 13.03 -8.03
CA ARG A 182 -7.52 11.79 -8.65
C ARG A 182 -7.38 10.65 -7.65
N SER A 183 -6.97 10.96 -6.42
CA SER A 183 -6.88 9.97 -5.35
C SER A 183 -8.27 9.43 -4.98
N ALA A 184 -9.25 10.32 -4.80
CA ALA A 184 -10.63 9.95 -4.49
C ALA A 184 -11.26 9.11 -5.62
N LEU A 185 -11.09 9.51 -6.90
CA LEU A 185 -11.52 8.72 -8.05
C LEU A 185 -10.87 7.34 -8.08
N TYR A 186 -9.55 7.25 -7.86
CA TYR A 186 -8.83 5.98 -7.85
C TYR A 186 -9.41 5.03 -6.78
N PHE A 187 -9.58 5.49 -5.55
CA PHE A 187 -10.15 4.66 -4.48
C PHE A 187 -11.65 4.40 -4.66
N ARG A 188 -12.41 5.30 -5.30
CA ARG A 188 -13.81 5.05 -5.63
C ARG A 188 -13.94 3.94 -6.67
N GLY A 189 -13.04 3.92 -7.65
CA GLY A 189 -12.91 2.83 -8.60
C GLY A 189 -12.73 1.47 -7.92
N HIS A 190 -11.89 1.41 -6.87
CA HIS A 190 -11.72 0.19 -6.09
C HIS A 190 -12.96 -0.19 -5.27
N ALA A 191 -13.63 0.77 -4.64
CA ALA A 191 -14.87 0.50 -3.91
C ALA A 191 -15.95 -0.06 -4.86
N ASN A 192 -16.14 0.59 -6.01
CA ASN A 192 -17.04 0.15 -7.07
C ASN A 192 -16.66 -1.25 -7.60
N PHE A 193 -15.38 -1.52 -7.84
CA PHE A 193 -14.91 -2.84 -8.28
C PHE A 193 -15.27 -3.94 -7.26
N ASN A 194 -15.08 -3.66 -5.96
CA ASN A 194 -15.40 -4.59 -4.87
C ASN A 194 -16.91 -4.72 -4.60
N LEU A 195 -17.73 -3.76 -5.04
CA LEU A 195 -19.19 -3.84 -5.06
C LEU A 195 -19.76 -4.42 -6.35
N ALA A 196 -18.90 -4.80 -7.30
CA ALA A 196 -19.27 -5.31 -8.63
C ALA A 196 -19.91 -4.26 -9.58
N ASN A 197 -19.77 -2.97 -9.26
CA ASN A 197 -20.12 -1.84 -10.12
C ASN A 197 -19.01 -1.61 -11.17
N TYR A 198 -18.77 -2.59 -12.04
CA TYR A 198 -17.56 -2.61 -12.88
C TYR A 198 -17.51 -1.50 -13.93
N ALA A 199 -18.65 -1.06 -14.45
CA ALA A 199 -18.69 0.06 -15.39
C ALA A 199 -18.23 1.35 -14.72
N GLN A 200 -18.83 1.68 -13.57
CA GLN A 200 -18.46 2.84 -12.76
C GLN A 200 -17.01 2.75 -12.29
N ALA A 201 -16.54 1.56 -11.92
CA ALA A 201 -15.14 1.36 -11.56
C ALA A 201 -14.19 1.70 -12.73
N ALA A 202 -14.51 1.26 -13.94
CA ALA A 202 -13.72 1.57 -15.12
C ALA A 202 -13.69 3.08 -15.41
N ASP A 203 -14.85 3.75 -15.31
CA ASP A 203 -14.98 5.19 -15.52
C ASP A 203 -14.19 5.98 -14.46
N ASP A 204 -14.23 5.55 -13.19
CA ASP A 204 -13.47 6.14 -12.09
C ASP A 204 -11.96 5.99 -12.30
N PHE A 205 -11.49 4.81 -12.69
CA PHE A 205 -10.07 4.59 -12.98
C PHE A 205 -9.61 5.42 -14.19
N ASP A 206 -10.44 5.54 -15.22
CA ASP A 206 -10.18 6.37 -16.39
C ASP A 206 -10.03 7.85 -16.02
N ALA A 207 -11.02 8.40 -15.31
CA ALA A 207 -10.99 9.78 -14.83
C ALA A 207 -9.79 10.04 -13.89
N SER A 208 -9.32 9.03 -13.16
CA SER A 208 -8.14 9.16 -12.29
C SER A 208 -6.82 9.31 -13.05
N LEU A 209 -6.77 9.05 -14.37
CA LEU A 209 -5.57 9.15 -15.21
C LEU A 209 -5.17 10.59 -15.57
N GLU A 210 -6.14 11.50 -15.60
CA GLU A 210 -5.97 12.89 -16.03
C GLU A 210 -4.83 13.58 -15.27
N GLY A 211 -3.99 14.37 -15.92
CA GLY A 211 -2.95 15.17 -15.24
C GLY A 211 -1.86 14.40 -14.47
N ARG A 212 -1.78 13.07 -14.57
CA ARG A 212 -0.70 12.29 -13.95
C ARG A 212 0.63 12.43 -14.72
N PRO A 213 1.78 12.60 -14.03
CA PRO A 213 3.06 12.79 -14.68
C PRO A 213 3.64 11.46 -15.21
N GLY A 214 3.76 11.37 -16.54
CA GLY A 214 4.42 10.25 -17.22
C GLY A 214 3.68 8.92 -17.14
N PHE A 215 4.23 7.91 -17.84
CA PHE A 215 3.64 6.58 -17.97
C PHE A 215 3.55 5.82 -16.64
N LYS A 216 4.63 5.84 -15.84
CA LYS A 216 4.70 5.10 -14.57
C LYS A 216 3.58 5.47 -13.59
N ALA A 217 3.22 6.75 -13.47
CA ALA A 217 2.15 7.19 -12.59
C ALA A 217 0.75 6.78 -13.08
N LYS A 218 0.59 6.57 -14.39
CA LYS A 218 -0.66 6.15 -15.05
C LYS A 218 -0.85 4.64 -15.07
N LEU A 219 0.24 3.87 -14.96
CA LEU A 219 0.19 2.42 -15.14
C LEU A 219 -0.76 1.71 -14.15
N SER A 220 -0.72 2.05 -12.86
CA SER A 220 -1.62 1.43 -11.87
C SER A 220 -3.12 1.63 -12.18
N PRO A 221 -3.63 2.87 -12.37
CA PRO A 221 -5.02 3.06 -12.78
C PRO A 221 -5.36 2.43 -14.14
N MET A 222 -4.44 2.40 -15.11
CA MET A 222 -4.65 1.68 -16.37
C MET A 222 -4.88 0.18 -16.17
N LEU A 223 -4.08 -0.46 -15.32
CA LEU A 223 -4.21 -1.88 -14.99
C LEU A 223 -5.53 -2.18 -14.26
N TRP A 224 -5.95 -1.30 -13.35
CA TRP A 224 -7.22 -1.44 -12.65
C TRP A 224 -8.43 -1.17 -13.56
N ARG A 225 -8.33 -0.21 -14.49
CA ARG A 225 -9.34 0.00 -15.55
C ARG A 225 -9.48 -1.25 -16.42
N TYR A 226 -8.36 -1.88 -16.80
CA TYR A 226 -8.37 -3.16 -17.51
C TYR A 226 -9.13 -4.23 -16.71
N ALA A 227 -8.85 -4.37 -15.41
CA ALA A 227 -9.54 -5.35 -14.56
C ALA A 227 -11.05 -5.11 -14.48
N ALA A 228 -11.46 -3.85 -14.30
CA ALA A 228 -12.87 -3.45 -14.31
C ALA A 228 -13.53 -3.75 -15.67
N GLN A 229 -12.87 -3.43 -16.79
CA GLN A 229 -13.38 -3.71 -18.14
C GLN A 229 -13.49 -5.21 -18.42
N ALA A 230 -12.52 -6.02 -17.99
CA ALA A 230 -12.57 -7.47 -18.11
C ALA A 230 -13.78 -8.06 -17.37
N ARG A 231 -14.04 -7.58 -16.15
CA ARG A 231 -15.22 -7.98 -15.36
C ARG A 231 -16.53 -7.48 -15.95
N ALA A 232 -16.55 -6.31 -16.55
CA ALA A 232 -17.69 -5.77 -17.29
C ALA A 232 -17.92 -6.47 -18.65
N ARG A 233 -17.08 -7.45 -19.03
CA ARG A 233 -17.07 -8.10 -20.35
C ARG A 233 -16.97 -7.09 -21.51
N ARG A 234 -16.25 -5.99 -21.29
CA ARG A 234 -15.94 -4.95 -22.29
C ARG A 234 -14.54 -5.19 -22.85
N ASP A 235 -14.20 -4.48 -23.92
CA ASP A 235 -12.82 -4.46 -24.43
C ASP A 235 -11.87 -3.82 -23.41
N ALA A 236 -11.10 -4.66 -22.72
CA ALA A 236 -10.07 -4.25 -21.78
C ALA A 236 -8.72 -3.98 -22.47
N ARG A 237 -8.44 -4.67 -23.60
CA ARG A 237 -7.14 -4.62 -24.26
C ARG A 237 -6.97 -3.36 -25.11
N GLY A 238 -8.01 -2.93 -25.82
CA GLY A 238 -7.94 -1.74 -26.68
C GLY A 238 -7.54 -0.47 -25.93
N PRO A 239 -8.25 -0.07 -24.85
CA PRO A 239 -7.87 1.09 -24.05
C PRO A 239 -6.46 0.97 -23.45
N LEU A 240 -6.08 -0.20 -22.94
CA LEU A 240 -4.73 -0.43 -22.41
C LEU A 240 -3.66 -0.26 -23.50
N ALA A 241 -3.89 -0.78 -24.71
CA ALA A 241 -2.97 -0.68 -25.83
C ALA A 241 -2.80 0.77 -26.31
N ARG A 242 -3.91 1.53 -26.38
CA ARG A 242 -3.89 2.94 -26.75
C ARG A 242 -3.08 3.79 -25.77
N ASP A 243 -3.31 3.60 -24.48
CA ASP A 243 -2.65 4.40 -23.44
C ASP A 243 -1.18 4.02 -23.24
N VAL A 244 -0.81 2.76 -23.49
CA VAL A 244 0.60 2.36 -23.55
C VAL A 244 1.29 2.98 -24.76
N GLY A 245 0.67 2.98 -25.93
CA GLY A 245 1.26 3.53 -27.14
C GLY A 245 2.64 2.94 -27.44
N ALA A 246 3.66 3.81 -27.50
CA ALA A 246 5.05 3.46 -27.77
C ALA A 246 5.93 3.29 -26.51
N GLU A 247 5.32 3.33 -25.31
CA GLU A 247 6.06 3.21 -24.05
C GLU A 247 6.73 1.83 -23.90
N SER A 248 7.91 1.81 -23.27
CA SER A 248 8.61 0.57 -22.98
C SER A 248 7.92 -0.17 -21.82
N LEU A 249 7.65 -1.46 -22.03
CA LEU A 249 7.05 -2.34 -21.03
C LEU A 249 8.04 -3.36 -20.44
N ASN A 250 9.34 -3.15 -20.65
CA ASN A 250 10.38 -4.11 -20.26
C ASN A 250 10.78 -4.00 -18.79
N GLU A 251 10.47 -2.88 -18.13
CA GLU A 251 10.78 -2.64 -16.71
C GLU A 251 9.56 -2.86 -15.83
N TRP A 252 9.78 -3.19 -14.56
CA TRP A 252 8.71 -3.38 -13.58
C TRP A 252 8.03 -2.06 -13.19
N PRO A 253 6.67 -1.98 -13.15
CA PRO A 253 5.68 -3.04 -13.34
C PRO A 253 5.11 -3.15 -14.78
N GLY A 254 5.76 -2.58 -15.79
CA GLY A 254 5.34 -2.61 -17.19
C GLY A 254 5.15 -4.01 -17.77
N GLN A 255 5.86 -5.03 -17.27
CA GLN A 255 5.69 -6.41 -17.75
C GLN A 255 4.29 -6.98 -17.43
N ILE A 256 3.59 -6.44 -16.41
CA ILE A 256 2.19 -6.79 -16.17
C ILE A 256 1.33 -6.33 -17.35
N ALA A 257 1.47 -5.07 -17.79
CA ALA A 257 0.74 -4.57 -18.96
C ALA A 257 1.13 -5.33 -20.22
N ARG A 258 2.41 -5.69 -20.38
CA ARG A 258 2.90 -6.52 -21.51
C ARG A 258 2.16 -7.86 -21.58
N PHE A 259 2.04 -8.55 -20.45
CA PHE A 259 1.29 -9.79 -20.32
C PHE A 259 -0.20 -9.60 -20.64
N LEU A 260 -0.86 -8.58 -20.06
CA LEU A 260 -2.29 -8.33 -20.29
C LEU A 260 -2.61 -7.99 -21.76
N LEU A 261 -1.67 -7.37 -22.47
CA LEU A 261 -1.72 -7.13 -23.92
C LEU A 261 -1.45 -8.38 -24.77
N GLY A 262 -1.15 -9.53 -24.15
CA GLY A 262 -0.87 -10.78 -24.84
C GLY A 262 0.55 -10.88 -25.41
N LYS A 263 1.48 -10.00 -25.01
CA LYS A 263 2.88 -9.98 -25.48
C LYS A 263 3.81 -10.81 -24.58
N GLY A 264 3.28 -11.85 -23.95
CA GLY A 264 3.99 -12.76 -23.04
C GLY A 264 3.03 -13.74 -22.37
N THR A 265 3.58 -14.69 -21.64
CA THR A 265 2.82 -15.75 -20.94
C THR A 265 2.71 -15.47 -19.44
N ALA A 266 1.77 -16.17 -18.78
CA ALA A 266 1.65 -16.10 -17.32
C ALA A 266 2.92 -16.62 -16.61
N GLY A 267 3.52 -17.70 -17.14
CA GLY A 267 4.74 -18.27 -16.58
C GLY A 267 5.95 -17.32 -16.69
N GLU A 268 6.09 -16.62 -17.81
CA GLU A 268 7.12 -15.57 -17.95
C GLU A 268 6.93 -14.45 -16.93
N LEU A 269 5.70 -13.97 -16.73
CA LEU A 269 5.40 -12.94 -15.75
C LEU A 269 5.65 -13.44 -14.32
N GLU A 270 5.32 -14.69 -14.01
CA GLU A 270 5.61 -15.33 -12.72
C GLU A 270 7.12 -15.34 -12.48
N VAL A 271 7.94 -15.82 -13.43
CA VAL A 271 9.40 -15.85 -13.32
C VAL A 271 9.98 -14.45 -13.14
N ILE A 272 9.53 -13.46 -13.91
CA ILE A 272 9.99 -12.06 -13.77
C ILE A 272 9.66 -11.54 -12.38
N ALA A 273 8.45 -11.81 -11.88
CA ALA A 273 8.02 -11.38 -10.55
C ALA A 273 8.84 -11.98 -9.40
N GLU A 274 9.54 -13.10 -9.65
CA GLU A 274 10.42 -13.74 -8.67
C GLU A 274 11.89 -13.36 -8.83
N THR A 275 12.34 -13.06 -10.06
CA THR A 275 13.77 -12.93 -10.38
C THR A 275 14.22 -11.48 -10.56
N ASP A 276 13.36 -10.60 -11.06
CA ASP A 276 13.67 -9.17 -11.27
C ASP A 276 13.80 -8.42 -9.94
N GLU A 277 14.85 -7.62 -9.80
CA GLU A 277 15.15 -6.90 -8.57
C GLU A 277 14.13 -5.80 -8.23
N ALA A 278 13.60 -5.10 -9.24
CA ALA A 278 12.57 -4.10 -9.01
C ALA A 278 11.23 -4.75 -8.62
N ALA A 279 10.90 -5.90 -9.23
CA ALA A 279 9.74 -6.69 -8.86
C ALA A 279 9.86 -7.22 -7.42
N LYS A 280 10.99 -7.81 -7.02
CA LYS A 280 11.21 -8.28 -5.64
C LYS A 280 10.97 -7.17 -4.61
N ARG A 281 11.59 -6.00 -4.81
CA ARG A 281 11.43 -4.84 -3.91
C ARG A 281 9.99 -4.35 -3.79
N ALA A 282 9.20 -4.49 -4.86
CA ALA A 282 7.80 -4.08 -4.89
C ALA A 282 6.81 -5.21 -4.54
N ASN A 283 7.29 -6.36 -4.06
CA ASN A 283 6.49 -7.58 -3.86
C ASN A 283 5.73 -7.99 -5.14
N GLY A 284 6.43 -8.10 -6.27
CA GLY A 284 5.83 -8.28 -7.60
C GLY A 284 5.00 -9.56 -7.75
N LYS A 285 5.27 -10.58 -6.93
CA LYS A 285 4.47 -11.81 -6.88
C LYS A 285 3.00 -11.55 -6.53
N CYS A 286 2.70 -10.51 -5.76
CA CYS A 286 1.34 -10.10 -5.40
C CYS A 286 0.53 -9.59 -6.61
N PRO A 287 0.91 -8.47 -7.28
CA PRO A 287 0.16 -7.97 -8.42
C PRO A 287 0.20 -8.93 -9.63
N SER A 288 1.29 -9.69 -9.84
CA SER A 288 1.32 -10.69 -10.91
C SER A 288 0.22 -11.74 -10.75
N ALA A 289 0.09 -12.34 -9.55
CA ALA A 289 -0.96 -13.32 -9.30
C ALA A 289 -2.36 -12.74 -9.54
N PHE A 290 -2.62 -11.52 -9.04
CA PHE A 290 -3.91 -10.88 -9.25
C PHE A 290 -4.22 -10.65 -10.73
N PHE A 291 -3.30 -10.07 -11.50
CA PHE A 291 -3.55 -9.74 -12.91
C PHE A 291 -3.55 -10.97 -13.83
N ILE A 292 -2.84 -12.05 -13.49
CA ILE A 292 -3.01 -13.35 -14.15
C ILE A 292 -4.42 -13.89 -13.90
N GLY A 293 -4.93 -13.78 -12.66
CA GLY A 293 -6.31 -14.13 -12.33
C GLY A 293 -7.34 -13.32 -13.13
N ILE A 294 -7.13 -12.01 -13.27
CA ILE A 294 -7.99 -11.15 -14.09
C ILE A 294 -7.96 -11.53 -15.58
N ASP A 295 -6.80 -11.87 -16.14
CA ASP A 295 -6.75 -12.35 -17.54
C ASP A 295 -7.44 -13.71 -17.70
N ALA A 296 -7.34 -14.61 -16.72
CA ALA A 296 -8.09 -15.86 -16.71
C ALA A 296 -9.61 -15.61 -16.68
N VAL A 297 -10.09 -14.67 -15.85
CA VAL A 297 -11.50 -14.22 -15.87
C VAL A 297 -11.91 -13.71 -17.25
N ARG A 298 -11.09 -12.88 -17.89
CA ARG A 298 -11.35 -12.37 -19.25
C ARG A 298 -11.46 -13.50 -20.29
N ARG A 299 -10.68 -14.58 -20.14
CA ARG A 299 -10.71 -15.76 -21.01
C ARG A 299 -11.83 -16.76 -20.66
N GLY A 300 -12.54 -16.55 -19.55
CA GLY A 300 -13.56 -17.50 -19.06
C GLY A 300 -12.98 -18.71 -18.30
N ASP A 301 -11.68 -18.72 -18.00
CA ASP A 301 -11.02 -19.79 -17.26
C ASP A 301 -11.21 -19.60 -15.75
N LYS A 302 -12.34 -20.11 -15.25
CA LYS A 302 -12.72 -19.98 -13.83
C LYS A 302 -11.77 -20.71 -12.89
N GLN A 303 -11.24 -21.87 -13.29
CA GLN A 303 -10.35 -22.64 -12.43
C GLN A 303 -9.04 -21.89 -12.22
N ARG A 304 -8.41 -21.45 -13.32
CA ARG A 304 -7.17 -20.68 -13.25
C ARG A 304 -7.36 -19.35 -12.51
N ALA A 305 -8.50 -18.68 -12.73
CA ALA A 305 -8.83 -17.46 -11.99
C ALA A 305 -8.87 -17.71 -10.47
N ARG A 306 -9.53 -18.79 -10.02
CA ARG A 306 -9.63 -19.14 -8.60
C ARG A 306 -8.26 -19.41 -7.99
N GLU A 307 -7.42 -20.22 -8.64
CA GLU A 307 -6.05 -20.51 -8.18
C GLU A 307 -5.22 -19.23 -8.01
N GLN A 308 -5.31 -18.33 -8.99
CA GLN A 308 -4.51 -17.10 -9.01
C GLN A 308 -5.01 -16.06 -7.99
N PHE A 309 -6.32 -15.97 -7.74
CA PHE A 309 -6.82 -15.11 -6.66
C PHE A 309 -6.51 -15.65 -5.26
N GLN A 310 -6.49 -16.98 -5.06
CA GLN A 310 -5.99 -17.57 -3.82
C GLN A 310 -4.52 -17.23 -3.60
N LEU A 311 -3.72 -17.32 -4.67
CA LEU A 311 -2.31 -16.97 -4.64
C LEU A 311 -2.10 -15.47 -4.36
N ALA A 312 -2.91 -14.60 -4.96
CA ALA A 312 -2.90 -13.18 -4.67
C ALA A 312 -3.22 -12.88 -3.19
N GLN A 313 -4.24 -13.53 -2.61
CA GLN A 313 -4.53 -13.38 -1.18
C GLN A 313 -3.36 -13.80 -0.28
N ALA A 314 -2.69 -14.90 -0.61
CA ALA A 314 -1.57 -15.40 0.17
C ALA A 314 -0.32 -14.49 0.09
N ARG A 315 -0.11 -13.83 -1.06
CA ARG A 315 1.10 -13.03 -1.34
C ARG A 315 0.94 -11.53 -1.08
N CYS A 316 -0.28 -11.01 -1.20
CA CYS A 316 -0.55 -9.60 -1.03
C CYS A 316 -0.75 -9.24 0.44
N PRO A 317 -0.13 -8.14 0.94
CA PRO A 317 -0.40 -7.64 2.27
C PRO A 317 -1.89 -7.40 2.49
N THR A 318 -2.37 -7.57 3.73
CA THR A 318 -3.79 -7.32 4.09
C THR A 318 -4.21 -5.85 3.97
N VAL A 319 -3.27 -4.94 3.70
CA VAL A 319 -3.52 -3.53 3.36
C VAL A 319 -3.65 -3.26 1.87
N SER A 320 -3.36 -4.25 1.03
CA SER A 320 -3.32 -4.07 -0.40
C SER A 320 -4.72 -4.16 -1.00
N GLU A 321 -5.04 -3.23 -1.89
CA GLU A 321 -6.28 -3.28 -2.68
C GLU A 321 -6.43 -4.60 -3.45
N LEU A 322 -5.30 -5.18 -3.91
CA LEU A 322 -5.24 -6.46 -4.62
C LEU A 322 -5.67 -7.62 -3.72
N ASN A 323 -5.35 -7.57 -2.42
CA ASN A 323 -5.77 -8.59 -1.46
C ASN A 323 -7.30 -8.60 -1.29
N TRP A 324 -7.89 -7.43 -1.07
CA TRP A 324 -9.34 -7.32 -0.88
C TRP A 324 -10.10 -7.61 -2.17
N ALA A 325 -9.60 -7.14 -3.31
CA ALA A 325 -10.17 -7.43 -4.62
C ALA A 325 -10.14 -8.93 -4.92
N ALA A 326 -9.00 -9.62 -4.69
CA ALA A 326 -8.92 -11.07 -4.82
C ALA A 326 -9.95 -11.79 -3.92
N ALA A 327 -10.15 -11.29 -2.69
CA ALA A 327 -11.17 -11.82 -1.78
C ALA A 327 -12.61 -11.59 -2.23
N SER A 328 -12.87 -10.50 -2.96
CA SER A 328 -14.18 -10.23 -3.55
C SER A 328 -14.38 -11.07 -4.81
N GLU A 329 -13.35 -11.25 -5.62
CA GLU A 329 -13.37 -12.08 -6.82
C GLU A 329 -13.61 -13.57 -6.50
N LEU A 330 -12.91 -14.12 -5.51
CA LEU A 330 -13.10 -15.51 -5.08
C LEU A 330 -14.53 -15.82 -4.64
N LYS A 331 -15.23 -14.85 -4.02
CA LYS A 331 -16.64 -15.02 -3.63
C LYS A 331 -17.59 -15.06 -4.83
N ARG A 332 -17.15 -14.60 -6.00
CA ARG A 332 -17.97 -14.46 -7.21
C ARG A 332 -17.73 -15.58 -8.24
N LEU A 333 -16.67 -16.38 -8.07
CA LEU A 333 -16.29 -17.49 -8.97
C LEU A 333 -16.92 -18.80 -8.55
#